data_AF-A0A093YMA2-F1
#
_entry.id   AF-A0A093YMA2-F1
#
_cell.length_a   1.000
_cell.length_b   1.000
_cell.length_c   1.000
_cell.angle_alpha   90.00
_cell.angle_beta   90.00
_cell.angle_gamma   90.00
#
_symmetry.space_group_name_H-M   'P 1'
#
loop_
_entity.id
_entity.type
_entity.pdbx_description
1 polymer ?
#
loop_
_entity_poly.entity_id
_entity_poly.type
_entity_poly.pdbx_seq_one_letter_code
_entity_poly.pdbx_strand_id
1 'polypeptide(L)'
;MLFKTSFISAIALLAANQVIGAAVELPRGEAGILIATDPYYACNCPNNCSYKPGTGCRFYSGPSDNSKVLKGKCQNKNGKLTCIPT
;
A
#
# COMPACT_ATOMS: atom_id res chain seq x y z
N MET A 1 55.84 14.32 10.59
CA MET A 1 55.02 14.23 9.36
C MET A 1 53.56 14.17 9.76
N LEU A 2 52.89 15.33 9.79
CA LEU A 2 51.55 15.54 10.34
C LEU A 2 50.51 15.72 9.21
N PHE A 3 50.53 14.86 8.19
CA PHE A 3 49.76 15.05 6.95
C PHE A 3 49.32 13.73 6.32
N LYS A 4 48.60 12.83 7.01
CA LYS A 4 48.07 11.61 6.34
C LYS A 4 46.73 11.05 6.82
N THR A 5 45.95 11.68 7.69
CA THR A 5 44.79 11.00 8.33
C THR A 5 43.40 11.59 8.04
N SER A 6 43.22 12.48 7.07
CA SER A 6 41.93 13.20 6.90
C SER A 6 40.98 12.70 5.81
N PHE A 7 41.21 11.55 5.17
CA PHE A 7 40.42 11.13 3.99
C PHE A 7 39.60 9.84 4.15
N ILE A 8 39.16 9.50 5.36
CA ILE A 8 38.31 8.31 5.57
C ILE A 8 37.10 8.69 6.43
N SER A 9 36.22 9.57 5.95
CA SER A 9 35.02 9.95 6.74
C SER A 9 33.74 10.24 5.93
N ALA A 10 33.67 9.90 4.63
CA ALA A 10 32.51 10.28 3.81
C ALA A 10 31.74 9.13 3.13
N ILE A 11 32.17 7.86 3.27
CA ILE A 11 31.57 6.76 2.48
C ILE A 11 30.55 5.93 3.29
N ALA A 12 30.54 6.01 4.63
CA ALA A 12 29.64 5.21 5.46
C ALA A 12 28.16 5.68 5.45
N LEU A 13 27.88 6.92 5.01
CA LEU A 13 26.53 7.50 5.06
C LEU A 13 25.67 7.23 3.82
N LEU A 14 26.20 6.55 2.80
CA LEU A 14 25.51 6.37 1.50
C LEU A 14 24.71 5.07 1.36
N ALA A 15 24.56 4.29 2.42
CA ALA A 15 23.87 2.99 2.39
C ALA A 15 22.49 2.96 3.06
N ALA A 16 21.93 4.10 3.48
CA ALA A 16 20.62 4.15 4.15
C ALA A 16 19.41 4.35 3.23
N ASN A 17 19.61 4.52 1.91
CA ASN A 17 18.54 4.94 0.98
C ASN A 17 17.90 3.85 0.13
N GLN A 18 18.17 2.55 0.39
CA GLN A 18 17.68 1.47 -0.46
C GLN A 18 16.65 0.55 0.25
N VAL A 19 15.68 1.12 0.98
CA VAL A 19 14.39 0.41 1.16
C VAL A 19 13.54 0.75 -0.06
N ILE A 20 13.93 0.09 -1.16
CA ILE A 20 13.18 0.01 -2.40
C ILE A 20 11.81 -0.55 -2.00
N GLY A 21 10.76 0.18 -2.37
CA GLY A 21 9.39 -0.33 -2.32
C GLY A 21 9.35 -1.61 -3.13
N ALA A 22 9.29 -2.75 -2.43
CA ALA A 22 9.03 -4.03 -3.06
C ALA A 22 7.61 -3.97 -3.61
N ALA A 23 7.50 -3.68 -4.91
CA ALA A 23 6.34 -4.07 -5.68
C ALA A 23 6.35 -5.60 -5.68
N VAL A 24 5.65 -6.21 -4.71
CA VAL A 24 5.38 -7.64 -4.72
C VAL A 24 4.56 -7.89 -5.98
N GLU A 25 5.19 -8.46 -7.01
CA GLU A 25 4.49 -8.99 -8.18
C GLU A 25 3.63 -10.16 -7.72
N LEU A 26 2.43 -9.85 -7.25
CA LEU A 26 1.40 -10.83 -6.99
C LEU A 26 1.04 -11.52 -8.31
N PRO A 27 0.95 -12.86 -8.35
CA PRO A 27 0.71 -13.61 -9.56
C PRO A 27 -0.57 -13.14 -10.26
N ARG A 28 -0.43 -12.79 -11.55
CA ARG A 28 -1.46 -12.29 -12.48
C ARG A 28 -2.52 -13.34 -12.85
N GLY A 29 -3.03 -14.08 -11.86
CA GLY A 29 -4.09 -15.08 -12.01
C GLY A 29 -5.29 -14.84 -11.10
N GLU A 30 -5.09 -14.15 -9.99
CA GLU A 30 -6.15 -13.46 -9.27
C GLU A 30 -5.82 -11.98 -9.36
N ALA A 31 -6.75 -11.12 -9.76
CA ALA A 31 -6.59 -9.69 -9.52
C ALA A 31 -6.55 -9.53 -8.00
N GLY A 32 -5.34 -9.61 -7.44
CA GLY A 32 -5.10 -9.59 -6.01
C GLY A 32 -5.78 -8.35 -5.49
N ILE A 33 -6.86 -8.56 -4.74
CA ILE A 33 -7.47 -7.48 -3.97
C ILE A 33 -6.40 -7.13 -2.94
N LEU A 34 -5.49 -6.24 -3.32
CA LEU A 34 -4.57 -5.58 -2.42
C LEU A 34 -5.46 -5.06 -1.30
N ILE A 35 -5.28 -5.61 -0.10
CA ILE A 35 -6.09 -5.22 1.05
C ILE A 35 -5.78 -3.75 1.27
N ALA A 36 -6.76 -2.88 1.03
CA ALA A 36 -6.54 -1.46 1.12
C ALA A 36 -6.37 -1.04 2.58
N THR A 37 -5.64 0.04 2.81
CA THR A 37 -5.51 0.64 4.14
C THR A 37 -6.77 1.39 4.56
N ASP A 38 -7.65 1.74 3.61
CA ASP A 38 -8.87 2.51 3.84
C ASP A 38 -10.02 2.02 2.94
N PRO A 39 -11.29 2.07 3.41
CA PRO A 39 -12.47 1.67 2.64
C PRO A 39 -12.69 2.45 1.33
N TYR A 40 -12.17 3.67 1.19
CA TYR A 40 -12.19 4.42 -0.07
C TYR A 40 -11.21 3.82 -1.07
N TYR A 41 -9.94 3.61 -0.71
CA TYR A 41 -8.94 3.04 -1.61
C TYR A 41 -9.24 1.58 -2.00
N ALA A 42 -10.05 0.89 -1.20
CA ALA A 42 -10.57 -0.44 -1.53
C ALA A 42 -11.50 -0.46 -2.75
N CYS A 43 -12.01 0.69 -3.18
CA CYS A 43 -12.99 0.82 -4.25
C CYS A 43 -12.65 1.88 -5.31
N ASN A 44 -11.54 2.59 -5.15
CA ASN A 44 -11.15 3.69 -6.05
C ASN A 44 -9.68 3.57 -6.47
N CYS A 45 -9.26 4.42 -7.40
CA CYS A 45 -7.86 4.59 -7.78
C CYS A 45 -6.97 4.95 -6.58
N PRO A 46 -5.68 4.55 -6.60
CA PRO A 46 -4.96 3.92 -7.72
C PRO A 46 -5.15 2.41 -7.83
N ASN A 47 -5.62 1.74 -6.79
CA ASN A 47 -5.63 0.27 -6.72
C ASN A 47 -6.81 -0.35 -7.48
N ASN A 48 -7.97 0.33 -7.50
CA ASN A 48 -9.24 -0.26 -7.91
C ASN A 48 -10.02 0.66 -8.87
N CYS A 49 -9.34 1.22 -9.88
CA CYS A 49 -9.91 2.20 -10.81
C CYS A 49 -11.10 1.70 -11.66
N SER A 50 -11.23 0.38 -11.85
CA SER A 50 -12.30 -0.23 -12.64
C SER A 50 -13.49 -0.72 -11.79
N TYR A 51 -13.43 -0.53 -10.47
CA TYR A 51 -14.45 -1.05 -9.56
C TYR A 51 -15.76 -0.27 -9.71
N LYS A 52 -16.87 -1.00 -9.64
CA LYS A 52 -18.23 -0.48 -9.77
C LYS A 52 -19.01 -0.71 -8.46
N PRO A 53 -20.15 -0.03 -8.24
CA PRO A 53 -21.07 -0.40 -7.17
C PRO A 53 -21.36 -1.91 -7.18
N GLY A 54 -21.29 -2.56 -6.01
CA GLY A 54 -21.48 -4.00 -5.83
C GLY A 54 -20.21 -4.85 -5.94
N THR A 55 -19.09 -4.30 -6.41
CA THR A 55 -17.80 -5.02 -6.50
C THR A 55 -17.32 -5.40 -5.10
N GLY A 56 -16.81 -6.63 -4.93
CA GLY A 56 -16.23 -7.07 -3.67
C GLY A 56 -14.98 -6.26 -3.32
N CYS A 57 -14.82 -5.87 -2.07
CA CYS A 57 -13.72 -5.05 -1.59
C CYS A 57 -13.20 -5.54 -0.24
N ARG A 58 -11.93 -5.25 0.06
CA ARG A 58 -11.25 -5.64 1.30
C ARG A 58 -10.36 -4.52 1.79
N PHE A 59 -10.40 -4.26 3.09
CA PHE A 59 -9.54 -3.26 3.73
C PHE A 59 -9.20 -3.64 5.17
N TYR A 60 -8.12 -3.06 5.70
CA TYR A 60 -7.72 -3.24 7.10
C TYR A 60 -8.63 -2.43 8.04
N SER A 61 -9.04 -3.00 9.17
CA SER A 61 -9.85 -2.31 10.18
C SER A 61 -9.08 -1.23 10.96
N GLY A 62 -7.80 -1.05 10.69
CA GLY A 62 -6.90 -0.14 11.40
C GLY A 62 -5.61 0.08 10.60
N PRO A 63 -4.75 1.00 11.05
CA PRO A 63 -3.58 1.45 10.30
C PRO A 63 -2.42 0.46 10.27
N SER A 64 -2.48 -0.63 11.06
CA SER A 64 -1.45 -1.67 11.07
C SER A 64 -1.78 -2.77 10.07
N ASP A 65 -0.77 -3.31 9.41
CA ASP A 65 -0.91 -4.50 8.54
C ASP A 65 -1.33 -5.76 9.30
N ASN A 66 -1.23 -5.75 10.63
CA ASN A 66 -1.76 -6.80 11.51
C ASN A 66 -3.23 -6.60 11.89
N SER A 67 -3.86 -5.51 11.43
CA SER A 67 -5.27 -5.23 11.73
C SER A 67 -6.16 -6.26 11.04
N LYS A 68 -7.36 -6.48 11.59
CA LYS A 68 -8.33 -7.39 11.00
C LYS A 68 -8.70 -6.94 9.58
N VAL A 69 -8.72 -7.87 8.64
CA VAL A 69 -9.19 -7.60 7.27
C VAL A 69 -10.71 -7.66 7.25
N LEU A 70 -11.36 -6.57 6.89
CA LEU A 70 -12.79 -6.49 6.65
C LEU A 70 -13.09 -6.76 5.18
N LYS A 71 -14.13 -7.55 4.92
CA LYS A 71 -14.65 -7.86 3.59
C LYS A 71 -15.99 -7.16 3.42
N GLY A 72 -16.26 -6.66 2.22
CA GLY A 72 -17.48 -5.93 1.96
C GLY A 72 -17.77 -5.75 0.48
N LYS A 73 -18.67 -4.81 0.18
CA LYS A 73 -18.98 -4.40 -1.19
C LYS A 73 -18.84 -2.90 -1.36
N CYS A 74 -18.36 -2.47 -2.52
CA CYS A 74 -18.31 -1.06 -2.88
C CYS A 74 -19.73 -0.52 -3.06
N GLN A 75 -20.08 0.53 -2.33
CA GLN A 75 -21.35 1.24 -2.47
C GLN A 75 -21.10 2.72 -2.69
N ASN A 76 -22.00 3.37 -3.42
CA ASN A 76 -21.88 4.79 -3.69
C ASN A 76 -22.33 5.59 -2.46
N LYS A 77 -21.41 6.27 -1.80
CA LYS A 77 -21.67 7.20 -0.69
C LYS A 77 -21.20 8.59 -1.08
N ASN A 78 -22.13 9.53 -1.14
CA ASN A 78 -21.87 10.94 -1.44
C ASN A 78 -21.07 11.14 -2.76
N GLY A 79 -21.41 10.37 -3.80
CA GLY A 79 -20.76 10.45 -5.12
C GLY A 79 -19.40 9.73 -5.23
N LYS A 80 -18.96 9.03 -4.18
CA LYS A 80 -17.73 8.23 -4.17
C LYS A 80 -18.03 6.78 -3.84
N LEU A 81 -17.28 5.85 -4.42
CA LEU A 81 -17.39 4.45 -4.01
C LEU A 81 -16.70 4.26 -2.66
N THR A 82 -17.36 3.61 -1.72
CA THR A 82 -16.82 3.27 -0.40
C THR A 82 -17.09 1.81 -0.11
N CYS A 83 -16.10 1.09 0.39
CA CYS A 83 -16.26 -0.29 0.81
C CYS A 83 -17.08 -0.36 2.10
N ILE A 84 -18.24 -1.02 2.04
CA ILE A 84 -19.11 -1.24 3.19
C ILE A 84 -18.97 -2.69 3.64
N PRO A 85 -18.47 -2.95 4.86
CA PRO A 85 -18.35 -4.30 5.40
C PRO A 85 -19.71 -5.02 5.45
N THR A 86 -19.71 -6.32 5.18
CA THR A 86 -20.89 -7.20 5.24
C THR A 86 -20.61 -8.43 6.08
#